data_AF-A0A815NUP1-F1
#
_entry.id   AF-A0A815NUP1-F1
#
_cell.length_a   1.000
_cell.length_b   1.000
_cell.length_c   1.000
_cell.angle_alpha   90.00
_cell.angle_beta   90.00
_cell.angle_gamma   90.00
#
_symmetry.space_group_name_H-M   'P 1'
#
loop_
_entity.id
_entity.type
_entity.pdbx_description
1 polymer ?
#
loop_
_entity_poly.entity_id
_entity_poly.type
_entity_poly.pdbx_seq_one_letter_code
_entity_poly.pdbx_strand_id
1 'polypeptide(L)'
;MQLYFLSEDYSAIIPRIEYDSYSNTFNGFVTPIVGGIPHENYFSCKTYDELKLLFKTTSRANLVNVHLMQPICSKYYNVIPSASVLAAYGTDNKLTSMYILKRWLMTYQQFHCRNIRVVGFFTDGYPRYLRAMCLSSNFFVKTQTLNVSNGKLSFTINIPDSWSSWFFFLNLTQLFMFMQDGIHLCTKTRNRLLSKKIQLKMVLYEGSIQHLQQLIKTTNKIDHNLSHSDLNVHDKQNFSSCQRISDDKVLNLLFLYDNYKATYNYLLTLNLMITAYTLPNVSLLDRIYYAWIILFYVRLWCIWLYVTKKIQNHQLEDLKQKKRKIILLLLMH
;
A
#
# COMPACT_ATOMS: atom_id res chain seq x y z
N MET A 1 -28.83 -2.92 8.94
CA MET A 1 -27.65 -3.81 8.96
C MET A 1 -26.40 -2.93 8.98
N GLN A 2 -25.54 -3.07 9.98
CA GLN A 2 -24.34 -2.26 10.10
C GLN A 2 -23.21 -2.89 9.27
N LEU A 3 -22.57 -2.06 8.45
CA LEU A 3 -21.49 -2.46 7.57
C LEU A 3 -20.15 -2.07 8.19
N TYR A 4 -19.14 -2.93 8.07
CA TYR A 4 -17.83 -2.72 8.69
C TYR A 4 -16.69 -2.89 7.69
N PHE A 5 -15.65 -2.07 7.86
CA PHE A 5 -14.31 -2.31 7.31
C PHE A 5 -13.39 -2.78 8.43
N LEU A 6 -12.49 -3.68 8.10
CA LEU A 6 -11.45 -4.14 9.02
C LEU A 6 -10.12 -3.55 8.58
N SER A 7 -9.36 -2.96 9.51
CA SER A 7 -8.01 -2.48 9.24
C SER A 7 -6.97 -3.23 10.03
N GLU A 8 -5.79 -3.41 9.42
CA GLU A 8 -4.69 -4.18 10.00
C GLU A 8 -3.36 -3.46 9.75
N ASP A 9 -2.61 -3.22 10.84
CA ASP A 9 -1.26 -2.63 10.78
C ASP A 9 -0.36 -3.10 11.92
N TYR A 10 0.95 -3.00 11.72
CA TYR A 10 1.97 -3.33 12.72
C TYR A 10 2.51 -2.06 13.37
N SER A 11 2.55 -2.06 14.71
CA SER A 11 3.22 -1.02 15.49
C SER A 11 4.44 -1.58 16.20
N ALA A 12 5.50 -0.79 16.30
CA ALA A 12 6.67 -1.15 17.10
C ALA A 12 6.40 -0.96 18.58
N ILE A 13 6.85 -1.93 19.38
CA ILE A 13 6.71 -1.89 20.84
C ILE A 13 8.06 -2.09 21.50
N ILE A 14 8.16 -1.63 22.74
CA ILE A 14 9.30 -1.95 23.60
C ILE A 14 9.17 -3.41 24.00
N PRO A 15 10.17 -4.28 23.71
CA PRO A 15 10.09 -5.70 24.01
C PRO A 15 10.19 -5.94 25.52
N ARG A 16 9.04 -5.96 26.17
CA ARG A 16 8.88 -6.21 27.60
C ARG A 16 7.93 -7.39 27.81
N ILE A 17 8.28 -8.24 28.76
CA ILE A 17 7.42 -9.33 29.21
C ILE A 17 6.74 -8.88 30.50
N GLU A 18 5.42 -8.98 30.52
CA GLU A 18 4.61 -8.61 31.68
C GLU A 18 3.73 -9.80 32.06
N TYR A 19 3.60 -10.04 33.36
CA TYR A 19 2.71 -11.06 33.88
C TYR A 19 1.34 -10.44 34.14
N ASP A 20 0.30 -11.04 33.57
CA ASP A 20 -1.08 -10.69 33.84
C ASP A 20 -1.63 -11.61 34.94
N SER A 21 -1.90 -11.02 36.10
CA SER A 21 -2.42 -11.73 37.26
C SER A 21 -3.88 -12.18 37.08
N TYR A 22 -4.64 -11.54 36.19
CA TYR A 22 -6.04 -11.88 35.96
C TYR A 22 -6.17 -13.17 35.15
N SER A 23 -5.44 -13.27 34.04
CA SER A 23 -5.43 -14.47 33.20
C SER A 23 -4.42 -15.53 33.64
N ASN A 24 -3.51 -15.21 34.55
CA ASN A 24 -2.35 -16.04 34.93
C ASN A 24 -1.51 -16.40 33.69
N THR A 25 -1.18 -15.39 32.88
CA THR A 25 -0.40 -15.56 31.65
C THR A 25 0.72 -14.53 31.51
N PHE A 26 1.69 -14.84 30.66
CA PHE A 26 2.76 -13.92 30.29
C PHE A 26 2.51 -13.27 28.92
N ASN A 27 2.43 -11.95 28.91
CA ASN A 27 2.30 -11.12 27.72
C ASN A 27 3.68 -10.60 27.28
N GLY A 28 3.86 -10.38 25.96
CA GLY A 28 5.10 -9.81 25.41
C GLY A 28 5.99 -10.79 24.61
N PHE A 29 5.62 -12.06 24.55
CA PHE A 29 6.21 -13.02 23.64
C PHE A 29 5.55 -12.97 22.25
N VAL A 30 6.23 -13.52 21.24
CA VAL A 30 5.65 -13.71 19.90
C VAL A 30 4.53 -14.74 19.99
N THR A 31 3.29 -14.30 19.76
CA THR A 31 2.11 -15.15 19.86
C THR A 31 2.12 -16.22 18.77
N PRO A 32 1.94 -17.50 19.10
CA PRO A 32 1.84 -18.55 18.09
C PRO A 32 0.53 -18.40 17.30
N ILE A 33 0.61 -18.66 16.01
CA ILE A 33 -0.50 -18.44 15.08
C ILE A 33 -0.88 -19.77 14.45
N VAL A 34 -2.10 -20.23 14.73
CA VAL A 34 -2.66 -21.47 14.19
C VAL A 34 -3.73 -21.12 13.18
N GLY A 35 -3.57 -21.57 11.93
CA GLY A 35 -4.54 -21.27 10.87
C GLY A 35 -4.68 -19.78 10.51
N GLY A 36 -3.77 -18.92 10.95
CA GLY A 36 -3.81 -17.46 10.72
C GLY A 36 -4.34 -16.65 11.89
N ILE A 37 -4.90 -17.32 12.90
CA ILE A 37 -5.48 -16.71 14.10
C ILE A 37 -4.46 -16.81 15.26
N PRO A 38 -4.23 -15.72 16.01
CA PRO A 38 -3.40 -15.77 17.22
C PRO A 38 -4.05 -16.65 18.29
N HIS A 39 -3.25 -17.49 18.96
CA HIS A 39 -3.75 -18.29 20.07
C HIS A 39 -3.80 -17.44 21.35
N GLU A 40 -5.00 -17.27 21.90
CA GLU A 40 -5.20 -16.53 23.15
C GLU A 40 -4.57 -17.30 24.33
N ASN A 41 -4.05 -16.56 25.32
CA ASN A 41 -3.56 -17.06 26.61
C ASN A 41 -2.59 -18.25 26.52
N TYR A 42 -1.79 -18.30 25.44
CA TYR A 42 -0.92 -19.45 25.16
C TYR A 42 0.19 -19.62 26.20
N PHE A 43 0.74 -18.51 26.70
CA PHE A 43 1.86 -18.52 27.64
C PHE A 43 1.38 -18.58 29.08
N SER A 44 0.84 -19.72 29.49
CA SER A 44 0.58 -20.05 30.89
C SER A 44 1.66 -21.02 31.40
N CYS A 45 2.08 -20.85 32.65
CA CYS A 45 3.03 -21.74 33.31
C CYS A 45 2.53 -22.06 34.71
N LYS A 46 2.66 -23.32 35.12
CA LYS A 46 2.33 -23.77 36.49
C LYS A 46 3.57 -23.98 37.33
N THR A 47 4.71 -24.22 36.68
CA THR A 47 5.98 -24.51 37.36
C THR A 47 7.09 -23.54 36.96
N TYR A 48 8.09 -23.41 37.83
CA TYR A 48 9.26 -22.57 37.55
C TYR A 48 10.09 -23.10 36.37
N ASP A 49 10.18 -24.42 36.20
CA ASP A 49 10.93 -25.03 35.09
C ASP A 49 10.28 -24.75 33.73
N GLU A 50 8.95 -24.79 33.66
CA GLU A 50 8.18 -24.36 32.49
C GLU A 50 8.46 -22.89 32.16
N LEU A 51 8.45 -22.01 33.17
CA LEU A 51 8.77 -20.60 33.00
C LEU A 51 10.20 -20.41 32.45
N LYS A 52 11.18 -21.13 33.02
CA LYS A 52 12.57 -21.07 32.56
C LYS A 52 12.72 -21.58 31.13
N LEU A 53 11.99 -22.63 30.74
CA LEU A 53 11.98 -23.14 29.38
C LEU A 53 11.36 -22.13 28.41
N LEU A 54 10.24 -21.52 28.80
CA LEU A 54 9.51 -20.54 28.02
C LEU A 54 10.41 -19.35 27.67
N PHE A 55 11.06 -18.72 28.66
CA PHE A 55 11.99 -17.61 28.44
C PHE A 55 13.22 -17.96 27.58
N LYS A 56 13.61 -19.24 27.52
CA LYS A 56 14.73 -19.70 26.66
C LYS A 56 14.31 -20.00 25.23
N THR A 57 13.08 -20.49 25.04
CA THR A 57 12.60 -21.02 23.76
C THR A 57 11.83 -20.00 22.95
N THR A 58 11.13 -19.07 23.60
CA THR A 58 10.26 -18.12 22.93
C THR A 58 10.93 -16.74 22.80
N SER A 59 10.84 -16.16 21.60
CA SER A 59 11.35 -14.82 21.35
C SER A 59 10.38 -13.75 21.84
N ARG A 60 10.92 -12.64 22.35
CA ARG A 60 10.14 -11.43 22.67
C ARG A 60 9.59 -10.79 21.40
N ALA A 61 8.37 -10.27 21.50
CA ALA A 61 7.76 -9.53 20.41
C ALA A 61 8.30 -8.09 20.37
N ASN A 62 8.77 -7.67 19.20
CA ASN A 62 9.18 -6.28 18.93
C ASN A 62 8.10 -5.47 18.22
N LEU A 63 7.07 -6.17 17.70
CA LEU A 63 5.98 -5.60 16.94
C LEU A 63 4.67 -6.16 17.50
N VAL A 64 3.63 -5.33 17.50
CA VAL A 64 2.26 -5.74 17.74
C VAL A 64 1.47 -5.54 16.48
N ASN A 65 0.76 -6.57 16.05
CA ASN A 65 -0.23 -6.48 14.99
C ASN A 65 -1.57 -6.11 15.61
N VAL A 66 -2.18 -5.01 15.16
CA VAL A 66 -3.46 -4.51 15.66
C VAL A 66 -4.49 -4.60 14.56
N HIS A 67 -5.62 -5.25 14.88
CA HIS A 67 -6.78 -5.37 14.00
C HIS A 67 -7.88 -4.49 14.56
N LEU A 68 -8.31 -3.53 13.76
CA LEU A 68 -9.39 -2.63 14.09
C LEU A 68 -10.61 -2.94 13.24
N MET A 69 -11.77 -2.74 13.83
CA MET A 69 -13.05 -2.79 13.16
C MET A 69 -13.65 -1.39 13.15
N GLN A 70 -13.88 -0.86 11.96
CA GLN A 70 -14.46 0.45 11.76
C GLN A 70 -15.83 0.34 11.08
N PRO A 71 -16.89 0.87 11.70
CA PRO A 71 -18.20 0.92 11.07
C PRO A 71 -18.22 1.95 9.95
N ILE A 72 -18.86 1.60 8.84
CA ILE A 72 -19.11 2.54 7.74
C ILE A 72 -20.23 3.46 8.19
N CYS A 73 -19.94 4.76 8.22
CA CYS A 73 -20.93 5.78 8.54
C CYS A 73 -22.07 5.69 7.52
N SER A 74 -23.29 5.47 8.03
CA SER A 74 -24.50 5.57 7.24
C SER A 74 -25.14 6.93 7.47
N LYS A 75 -25.83 7.48 6.47
CA LYS A 75 -26.56 8.77 6.58
C LYS A 75 -27.59 8.79 7.72
N TYR A 76 -27.94 7.63 8.26
CA TYR A 76 -28.88 7.46 9.36
C TYR A 76 -28.26 7.57 10.76
N TYR A 77 -26.93 7.66 10.88
CA TYR A 77 -26.26 7.78 12.18
C TYR A 77 -25.68 9.19 12.35
N ASN A 78 -26.21 9.95 13.30
CA ASN A 78 -25.69 11.27 13.70
C ASN A 78 -24.37 11.19 14.48
N VAL A 79 -23.95 9.97 14.89
CA VAL A 79 -22.71 9.71 15.61
C VAL A 79 -21.87 8.75 14.77
N ILE A 80 -20.67 9.20 14.37
CA ILE A 80 -19.67 8.33 13.72
C ILE A 80 -19.18 7.36 14.80
N PRO A 81 -19.45 6.04 14.69
CA PRO A 81 -19.05 5.14 15.75
C PRO A 81 -17.53 4.95 15.71
N SER A 82 -16.91 4.92 16.89
CA SER A 82 -15.46 4.78 17.05
C SER A 82 -14.97 3.41 16.55
N ALA A 83 -13.73 3.38 16.06
CA ALA A 83 -13.08 2.13 15.72
C ALA A 83 -12.88 1.29 16.99
N SER A 84 -13.17 -0.01 16.89
CA SER A 84 -13.02 -0.96 17.99
C SER A 84 -11.84 -1.89 17.72
N VAL A 85 -11.02 -2.18 18.73
CA VAL A 85 -9.94 -3.16 18.61
C VAL A 85 -10.55 -4.55 18.61
N LEU A 86 -10.36 -5.31 17.52
CA LEU A 86 -10.80 -6.69 17.40
C LEU A 86 -9.78 -7.64 18.02
N ALA A 87 -8.49 -7.42 17.72
CA ALA A 87 -7.40 -8.24 18.21
C ALA A 87 -6.10 -7.43 18.21
N ALA A 88 -5.23 -7.70 19.19
CA ALA A 88 -3.87 -7.20 19.22
C ALA A 88 -2.96 -8.32 19.73
N TYR A 89 -1.87 -8.62 19.01
CA TYR A 89 -0.95 -9.69 19.40
C TYR A 89 0.49 -9.41 18.98
N GLY A 90 1.42 -9.96 19.75
CA GLY A 90 2.86 -9.82 19.53
C GLY A 90 3.33 -10.67 18.34
N THR A 91 4.19 -10.11 17.50
CA THR A 91 4.72 -10.79 16.31
C THR A 91 6.19 -10.44 16.06
N ASP A 92 6.87 -11.33 15.32
CA ASP A 92 8.20 -11.12 14.76
C ASP A 92 8.16 -10.77 13.26
N ASN A 93 6.96 -10.51 12.71
CA ASN A 93 6.74 -10.16 11.30
C ASN A 93 7.20 -11.23 10.29
N LYS A 94 7.26 -12.50 10.71
CA LYS A 94 7.57 -13.65 9.84
C LYS A 94 6.34 -14.31 9.21
N LEU A 95 5.15 -13.79 9.47
CA LEU A 95 3.89 -14.26 8.89
C LEU A 95 3.94 -14.31 7.36
N THR A 96 3.41 -15.37 6.74
CA THR A 96 3.31 -15.47 5.28
C THR A 96 1.95 -14.94 4.78
N SER A 97 1.88 -14.59 3.49
CA SER A 97 0.63 -14.14 2.85
C SER A 97 -0.52 -15.14 2.96
N MET A 98 -0.22 -16.44 3.04
CA MET A 98 -1.25 -17.48 3.21
C MET A 98 -1.91 -17.43 4.60
N TYR A 99 -1.13 -17.17 5.66
CA TYR A 99 -1.69 -17.01 7.01
C TYR A 99 -2.59 -15.76 7.10
N ILE A 100 -2.20 -14.67 6.45
CA ILE A 100 -3.00 -13.45 6.34
C ILE A 100 -4.34 -13.75 5.65
N LEU A 101 -4.31 -14.45 4.52
CA LEU A 101 -5.52 -14.80 3.78
C LEU A 101 -6.45 -15.72 4.58
N LYS A 102 -5.91 -16.77 5.21
CA LYS A 102 -6.70 -17.67 6.07
C LYS A 102 -7.35 -16.90 7.22
N ARG A 103 -6.62 -15.96 7.82
CA ARG A 103 -7.15 -15.07 8.86
C ARG A 103 -8.33 -14.25 8.35
N TRP A 104 -8.18 -13.54 7.23
CA TRP A 104 -9.27 -12.73 6.68
C TRP A 104 -10.53 -13.56 6.39
N LEU A 105 -10.37 -14.78 5.84
CA LEU A 105 -11.48 -15.69 5.60
C LEU A 105 -12.18 -16.12 6.90
N MET A 106 -11.41 -16.53 7.91
CA MET A 106 -11.95 -16.93 9.21
C MET A 106 -12.67 -15.77 9.89
N THR A 107 -12.05 -14.59 9.92
CA THR A 107 -12.65 -13.39 10.49
C THR A 107 -13.96 -13.05 9.77
N TYR A 108 -13.96 -13.04 8.44
CA TYR A 108 -15.17 -12.80 7.64
C TYR A 108 -16.30 -13.79 7.97
N GLN A 109 -15.99 -15.09 8.05
CA GLN A 109 -16.98 -16.13 8.39
C GLN A 109 -17.54 -15.94 9.80
N GLN A 110 -16.69 -15.63 10.79
CA GLN A 110 -17.10 -15.41 12.18
C GLN A 110 -18.01 -14.18 12.34
N PHE A 111 -17.76 -13.11 11.59
CA PHE A 111 -18.64 -11.94 11.54
C PHE A 111 -19.97 -12.27 10.88
N HIS A 112 -19.93 -13.02 9.76
CA HIS A 112 -21.14 -13.42 9.06
C HIS A 112 -22.07 -14.29 9.94
N CYS A 113 -21.52 -15.25 10.69
CA CYS A 113 -22.29 -16.06 11.65
C CYS A 113 -22.98 -15.23 12.75
N ARG A 114 -22.50 -14.00 12.99
CA ARG A 114 -23.08 -13.06 13.97
C ARG A 114 -23.95 -11.99 13.31
N ASN A 115 -24.35 -12.17 12.05
CA ASN A 115 -25.13 -11.21 11.24
C ASN A 115 -24.46 -9.83 11.07
N ILE A 116 -23.12 -9.78 11.17
CA ILE A 116 -22.32 -8.58 10.91
C ILE A 116 -21.72 -8.69 9.51
N ARG A 117 -21.88 -7.66 8.68
CA ARG A 117 -21.38 -7.67 7.30
C ARG A 117 -20.10 -6.86 7.17
N VAL A 118 -19.01 -7.59 6.95
CA VAL A 118 -17.71 -7.02 6.59
C VAL A 118 -17.69 -6.75 5.10
N VAL A 119 -17.40 -5.51 4.72
CA VAL A 119 -17.36 -5.05 3.32
C VAL A 119 -15.97 -5.26 2.73
N GLY A 120 -14.92 -5.06 3.54
CA GLY A 120 -13.55 -5.15 3.04
C GLY A 120 -12.49 -5.05 4.12
N PHE A 121 -11.25 -5.23 3.68
CA PHE A 121 -10.04 -5.10 4.47
C PHE A 121 -9.19 -3.92 3.97
N PHE A 122 -8.65 -3.16 4.92
CA PHE A 122 -7.78 -2.02 4.70
C PHE A 122 -6.41 -2.31 5.31
N THR A 123 -5.34 -2.29 4.52
CA THR A 123 -3.98 -2.58 5.03
C THR A 123 -2.93 -1.66 4.44
N ASP A 124 -1.76 -1.64 5.08
CA ASP A 124 -0.58 -1.01 4.49
C ASP A 124 -0.11 -1.71 3.20
N GLY A 125 0.65 -1.01 2.37
CA GLY A 125 1.25 -1.48 1.13
C GLY A 125 2.48 -2.37 1.33
N TYR A 126 2.49 -3.23 2.35
CA TYR A 126 3.55 -4.20 2.56
C TYR A 126 3.41 -5.38 1.56
N PRO A 127 4.51 -5.92 0.98
CA PRO A 127 4.43 -6.96 -0.06
C PRO A 127 3.59 -8.19 0.30
N ARG A 128 3.56 -8.57 1.58
CA ARG A 128 2.77 -9.72 2.04
C ARG A 128 1.27 -9.50 1.99
N TYR A 129 0.80 -8.31 2.35
CA TYR A 129 -0.60 -7.91 2.25
C TYR A 129 -1.02 -7.79 0.79
N LEU A 130 -0.18 -7.14 -0.03
CA LEU A 130 -0.38 -7.07 -1.48
C LEU A 130 -0.54 -8.46 -2.11
N ARG A 131 0.36 -9.39 -1.77
CA ARG A 131 0.26 -10.77 -2.25
C ARG A 131 -1.00 -11.48 -1.74
N ALA A 132 -1.43 -11.24 -0.50
CA ALA A 132 -2.69 -11.77 0.01
C ALA A 132 -3.90 -11.22 -0.75
N MET A 133 -3.93 -9.90 -1.03
CA MET A 133 -4.96 -9.25 -1.86
C MET A 133 -4.99 -9.81 -3.29
N CYS A 134 -3.83 -10.06 -3.90
CA CYS A 134 -3.78 -10.69 -5.22
C CYS A 134 -4.32 -12.12 -5.20
N LEU A 135 -3.97 -12.90 -4.17
CA LEU A 135 -4.45 -14.28 -4.01
C LEU A 135 -5.97 -14.35 -3.78
N SER A 136 -6.55 -13.42 -3.03
CA SER A 136 -7.99 -13.36 -2.79
C SER A 136 -8.81 -12.83 -3.96
N SER A 137 -8.25 -11.88 -4.72
CA SER A 137 -8.91 -11.31 -5.91
C SER A 137 -8.66 -12.10 -7.19
N ASN A 138 -7.84 -13.16 -7.14
CA ASN A 138 -7.34 -13.92 -8.29
C ASN A 138 -6.58 -13.06 -9.31
N PHE A 139 -6.05 -11.92 -8.87
CA PHE A 139 -5.31 -10.99 -9.70
C PHE A 139 -3.90 -11.54 -9.97
N PHE A 140 -3.60 -11.85 -11.24
CA PHE A 140 -2.31 -12.42 -11.71
C PHE A 140 -1.90 -13.79 -11.14
N VAL A 141 -2.85 -14.60 -10.67
CA VAL A 141 -2.57 -15.95 -10.15
C VAL A 141 -2.86 -17.01 -11.21
N LYS A 142 -1.83 -17.72 -11.69
CA LYS A 142 -1.97 -18.79 -12.70
C LYS A 142 -2.70 -20.04 -12.19
N THR A 143 -2.65 -20.30 -10.88
CA THR A 143 -3.23 -21.50 -10.24
C THR A 143 -3.86 -21.10 -8.91
N GLN A 144 -5.19 -21.16 -8.83
CA GLN A 144 -5.92 -20.91 -7.59
C GLN A 144 -5.61 -22.02 -6.58
N THR A 145 -5.04 -21.67 -5.42
CA THR A 145 -4.84 -22.62 -4.32
C THR A 145 -6.01 -22.66 -3.35
N LEU A 146 -6.91 -21.66 -3.39
CA LEU A 146 -8.05 -21.52 -2.49
C LEU A 146 -9.26 -21.02 -3.30
N ASN A 147 -10.32 -21.83 -3.37
CA ASN A 147 -11.61 -21.43 -3.95
C ASN A 147 -12.30 -20.45 -3.00
N VAL A 148 -11.97 -19.16 -3.12
CA VAL A 148 -12.59 -18.08 -2.34
C VAL A 148 -14.00 -17.74 -2.89
N SER A 149 -14.37 -18.20 -4.09
CA SER A 149 -15.53 -17.69 -4.85
C SER A 149 -16.83 -18.52 -4.79
N ASN A 150 -16.91 -19.64 -4.06
CA ASN A 150 -18.01 -20.61 -4.26
C ASN A 150 -19.16 -20.56 -3.22
N GLY A 151 -19.50 -19.41 -2.65
CA GLY A 151 -20.54 -19.32 -1.62
C GLY A 151 -21.66 -18.32 -1.93
N LYS A 152 -22.86 -18.56 -1.39
CA LYS A 152 -24.02 -17.62 -1.29
C LYS A 152 -23.69 -16.24 -0.69
N LEU A 153 -22.44 -16.03 -0.27
CA LEU A 153 -21.90 -14.86 0.43
C LEU A 153 -21.16 -13.89 -0.50
N SER A 154 -20.84 -14.30 -1.73
CA SER A 154 -20.19 -13.40 -2.69
C SER A 154 -21.16 -12.32 -3.16
N PHE A 155 -20.66 -11.10 -3.32
CA PHE A 155 -21.35 -10.08 -4.10
C PHE A 155 -20.87 -10.12 -5.54
N THR A 156 -21.79 -9.82 -6.46
CA THR A 156 -21.50 -9.74 -7.89
C THR A 156 -21.29 -8.28 -8.26
N ILE A 157 -20.17 -7.98 -8.91
CA ILE A 157 -19.87 -6.69 -9.51
C ILE A 157 -20.38 -6.77 -10.95
N ASN A 158 -21.47 -6.07 -11.25
CA ASN A 158 -21.97 -5.95 -12.62
C ASN A 158 -21.13 -4.93 -13.37
N ILE A 159 -20.24 -5.42 -14.23
CA ILE A 159 -19.41 -4.59 -15.11
C ILE A 159 -20.09 -4.58 -16.48
N PRO A 160 -20.35 -3.40 -17.09
CA PRO A 160 -20.85 -3.35 -18.45
C PRO A 160 -19.92 -4.10 -19.42
N ASP A 161 -20.48 -4.82 -20.39
CA ASP A 161 -19.68 -5.61 -21.34
C ASP A 161 -18.66 -4.77 -22.10
N SER A 162 -18.99 -3.49 -22.38
CA SER A 162 -18.08 -2.52 -23.00
C SER A 162 -16.83 -2.22 -22.17
N TRP A 163 -16.87 -2.46 -20.86
CA TRP A 163 -15.78 -2.21 -19.92
C TRP A 163 -15.02 -3.50 -19.55
N SER A 164 -15.54 -4.68 -19.92
CA SER A 164 -14.95 -5.98 -19.59
C SER A 164 -13.46 -6.12 -19.95
N SER A 165 -13.02 -5.51 -21.06
CA SER A 165 -11.62 -5.50 -21.50
C SER A 165 -10.69 -4.68 -20.59
N TRP A 166 -11.22 -3.69 -19.87
CA TRP A 166 -10.45 -2.80 -18.97
C TRP A 166 -10.36 -3.35 -17.55
N PHE A 167 -11.37 -4.12 -17.14
CA PHE A 167 -11.49 -4.77 -15.83
C PHE A 167 -11.23 -6.28 -15.89
N PHE A 168 -10.62 -6.78 -16.97
CA PHE A 168 -10.41 -8.21 -17.30
C PHE A 168 -9.82 -9.07 -16.17
N PHE A 169 -9.19 -8.45 -15.16
CA PHE A 169 -8.55 -9.13 -14.05
C PHE A 169 -9.34 -9.12 -12.73
N LEU A 170 -10.56 -8.58 -12.72
CA LEU A 170 -11.45 -8.65 -11.56
C LEU A 170 -12.45 -9.77 -11.77
N ASN A 171 -12.41 -10.76 -10.89
CA ASN A 171 -13.51 -11.71 -10.78
C ASN A 171 -14.81 -10.95 -10.51
N LEU A 172 -15.84 -11.25 -11.29
CA LEU A 172 -17.18 -10.67 -11.15
C LEU A 172 -17.78 -10.99 -9.77
N THR A 173 -17.39 -12.11 -9.17
CA THR A 173 -17.79 -12.49 -7.81
C THR A 173 -16.64 -12.32 -6.83
N GLN A 174 -16.87 -11.53 -5.78
CA GLN A 174 -15.91 -11.30 -4.71
C GLN A 174 -16.58 -11.47 -3.34
N LEU A 175 -15.84 -11.94 -2.35
CA LEU A 175 -16.35 -12.02 -0.96
C LEU A 175 -16.27 -10.67 -0.24
N PHE A 176 -15.17 -9.94 -0.44
CA PHE A 176 -14.86 -8.67 0.21
C PHE A 176 -13.91 -7.83 -0.64
N MET A 177 -13.93 -6.51 -0.43
CA MET A 177 -13.06 -5.56 -1.12
C MET A 177 -11.73 -5.35 -0.38
N PHE A 178 -10.73 -4.86 -1.10
CA PHE A 178 -9.42 -4.52 -0.57
C PHE A 178 -9.10 -3.06 -0.83
N MET A 179 -8.55 -2.39 0.18
CA MET A 179 -8.06 -1.03 0.05
C MET A 179 -6.69 -0.91 0.69
N GLN A 180 -5.84 -0.09 0.09
CA GLN A 180 -4.55 0.26 0.65
C GLN A 180 -4.61 1.64 1.29
N ASP A 181 -3.69 1.90 2.21
CA ASP A 181 -3.53 3.24 2.75
C ASP A 181 -3.11 4.27 1.70
N GLY A 182 -4.01 5.23 1.46
CA GLY A 182 -3.79 6.35 0.55
C GLY A 182 -2.70 7.31 1.03
N ILE A 183 -2.55 7.52 2.35
CA ILE A 183 -1.49 8.38 2.91
C ILE A 183 -0.13 7.74 2.65
N HIS A 184 0.00 6.45 2.93
CA HIS A 184 1.21 5.70 2.65
C HIS A 184 1.54 5.64 1.16
N LEU A 185 0.52 5.53 0.30
CA LEU A 185 0.70 5.60 -1.15
C LEU A 185 1.26 6.97 -1.59
N CYS A 186 0.71 8.08 -1.08
CA CYS A 186 1.19 9.43 -1.39
C CYS A 186 2.64 9.65 -0.91
N THR A 187 2.97 9.24 0.31
CA THR A 187 4.33 9.36 0.85
C THR A 187 5.34 8.50 0.08
N LYS A 188 4.96 7.31 -0.39
CA LYS A 188 5.78 6.48 -1.30
C LYS A 188 6.05 7.22 -2.63
N THR A 189 5.03 7.81 -3.24
CA THR A 189 5.16 8.61 -4.46
C THR A 189 6.10 9.80 -4.24
N ARG A 190 5.95 10.55 -3.15
CA ARG A 190 6.89 11.63 -2.80
C ARG A 190 8.32 11.10 -2.61
N ASN A 191 8.52 10.07 -1.79
CA ASN A 191 9.84 9.50 -1.49
C ASN A 191 10.55 9.01 -2.75
N ARG A 192 9.80 8.60 -3.79
CA ARG A 192 10.35 8.20 -5.07
C ARG A 192 10.89 9.39 -5.88
N LEU A 193 10.28 10.58 -5.79
CA LEU A 193 10.83 11.82 -6.35
C LEU A 193 12.08 12.29 -5.60
N LEU A 194 12.11 12.13 -4.28
CA LEU A 194 13.26 12.55 -3.45
C LEU A 194 14.45 11.58 -3.54
N SER A 195 14.26 10.37 -4.08
CA SER A 195 15.29 9.35 -4.16
C SER A 195 16.29 9.63 -5.28
N LYS A 196 17.56 9.87 -4.93
CA LYS A 196 18.67 10.03 -5.90
C LYS A 196 18.94 8.77 -6.74
N LYS A 197 18.39 7.62 -6.37
CA LYS A 197 18.63 6.33 -7.05
C LYS A 197 17.71 6.11 -8.26
N ILE A 198 16.63 6.87 -8.39
CA ILE A 198 15.59 6.61 -9.38
C ILE A 198 15.48 7.82 -10.31
N GLN A 199 15.70 7.61 -11.60
CA GLN A 199 15.42 8.60 -12.63
C GLN A 199 13.95 8.53 -13.02
N LEU A 200 13.21 9.63 -12.87
CA LEU A 200 11.80 9.71 -13.24
C LEU A 200 11.67 10.27 -14.66
N LYS A 201 11.85 9.41 -15.65
CA LYS A 201 11.70 9.81 -17.06
C LYS A 201 10.23 9.83 -17.47
N MET A 202 9.83 10.91 -18.13
CA MET A 202 8.51 11.09 -18.74
C MET A 202 8.69 11.65 -20.15
N VAL A 203 8.65 10.76 -21.13
CA VAL A 203 8.88 11.10 -22.54
C VAL A 203 10.27 11.73 -22.73
N LEU A 204 10.35 13.01 -23.07
CA LEU A 204 11.60 13.77 -23.27
C LEU A 204 12.10 14.47 -22.01
N TYR A 205 11.30 14.52 -20.96
CA TYR A 205 11.57 15.28 -19.75
C TYR A 205 11.93 14.37 -18.57
N GLU A 206 12.72 14.87 -17.64
CA GLU A 206 13.10 14.17 -16.41
C GLU A 206 12.52 14.90 -15.19
N GLY A 207 11.76 14.17 -14.38
CA GLY A 207 11.28 14.65 -13.10
C GLY A 207 12.42 14.65 -12.10
N SER A 208 12.77 15.83 -11.59
CA SER A 208 13.87 16.00 -10.64
C SER A 208 13.48 16.89 -9.47
N ILE A 209 14.05 16.58 -8.30
CA ILE A 209 13.99 17.43 -7.11
C ILE A 209 14.74 18.75 -7.31
N GLN A 210 15.71 18.79 -8.23
CA GLN A 210 16.49 20.00 -8.51
C GLN A 210 15.61 21.14 -8.99
N HIS A 211 14.54 20.85 -9.73
CA HIS A 211 13.57 21.84 -10.17
C HIS A 211 12.88 22.53 -8.97
N LEU A 212 12.54 21.76 -7.93
CA LEU A 212 11.98 22.31 -6.68
C LEU A 212 13.03 23.10 -5.89
N GLN A 213 14.28 22.62 -5.86
CA GLN A 213 15.38 23.35 -5.21
C GLN A 213 15.70 24.67 -5.91
N GLN A 214 15.58 24.71 -7.24
CA GLN A 214 15.73 25.92 -8.04
C GLN A 214 14.60 26.90 -7.72
N LEU A 215 13.35 26.45 -7.71
CA LEU A 215 12.21 27.28 -7.33
C LEU A 215 12.43 27.95 -5.96
N ILE A 216 12.80 27.17 -4.92
CA ILE A 216 13.07 27.71 -3.57
C ILE A 216 14.17 28.78 -3.58
N LYS A 217 15.13 28.71 -4.50
CA LYS A 217 16.23 29.69 -4.60
C LYS A 217 15.84 30.92 -5.42
N THR A 218 14.99 30.77 -6.42
CA THR A 218 14.69 31.82 -7.41
C THR A 218 13.43 32.60 -7.10
N THR A 219 12.45 32.01 -6.41
CA THR A 219 11.17 32.66 -6.09
C THR A 219 11.04 32.93 -4.59
N ASN A 220 10.16 33.87 -4.24
CA ASN A 220 9.95 34.23 -2.84
C ASN A 220 9.17 33.14 -2.11
N LYS A 221 9.50 32.91 -0.83
CA LYS A 221 8.84 31.91 0.02
C LYS A 221 7.32 32.07 0.08
N ILE A 222 6.81 33.29 -0.04
CA ILE A 222 5.36 33.60 0.00
C ILE A 222 4.63 32.97 -1.18
N ASP A 223 5.29 32.88 -2.34
CA ASP A 223 4.68 32.43 -3.59
C ASP A 223 4.55 30.91 -3.65
N HIS A 224 5.46 30.17 -3.00
CA HIS A 224 5.50 28.71 -3.04
C HIS A 224 5.27 28.01 -1.70
N ASN A 225 5.46 28.70 -0.56
CA ASN A 225 5.32 28.18 0.80
C ASN A 225 6.13 26.90 1.12
N LEU A 226 7.21 26.67 0.38
CA LEU A 226 8.12 25.54 0.58
C LEU A 226 9.32 25.93 1.43
N SER A 227 9.85 24.95 2.16
CA SER A 227 11.10 25.07 2.90
C SER A 227 12.07 23.95 2.52
N HIS A 228 13.36 24.14 2.78
CA HIS A 228 14.36 23.10 2.50
C HIS A 228 14.11 21.80 3.27
N SER A 229 13.46 21.86 4.44
CA SER A 229 13.08 20.67 5.21
C SER A 229 12.00 19.84 4.53
N ASP A 230 11.17 20.44 3.67
CA ASP A 230 10.12 19.70 2.93
C ASP A 230 10.72 18.75 1.89
N LEU A 231 11.89 19.11 1.37
CA LEU A 231 12.66 18.31 0.43
C LEU A 231 13.59 17.29 1.13
N ASN A 232 13.50 17.17 2.46
CA ASN A 232 14.36 16.28 3.21
C ASN A 232 13.93 14.81 3.10
N VAL A 233 14.85 13.95 2.69
CA VAL A 233 14.64 12.50 2.52
C VAL A 233 14.61 11.75 3.86
N HIS A 234 15.14 12.33 4.93
CA HIS A 234 15.25 11.66 6.23
C HIS A 234 13.88 11.37 6.85
N ASP A 235 12.92 12.28 6.67
CA ASP A 235 11.56 12.12 7.20
C ASP A 235 10.61 11.51 6.16
N LYS A 236 10.71 10.18 6.02
CA LYS A 236 9.95 9.41 5.01
C LYS A 236 8.45 9.35 5.26
N GLN A 237 7.99 9.66 6.47
CA GLN A 237 6.58 9.54 6.88
C GLN A 237 5.84 10.88 6.87
N ASN A 238 6.53 11.99 6.56
CA ASN A 238 5.93 13.32 6.58
C ASN A 238 4.88 13.56 5.49
N PHE A 239 3.62 13.30 5.81
CA PHE A 239 2.52 13.57 4.89
C PHE A 239 2.32 15.09 4.64
N SER A 240 2.59 15.95 5.62
CA SER A 240 2.44 17.41 5.46
C SER A 240 3.34 17.99 4.37
N SER A 241 4.56 17.46 4.23
CA SER A 241 5.46 17.86 3.15
C SER A 241 5.00 17.31 1.79
N CYS A 242 4.28 16.18 1.76
CA CYS A 242 3.65 15.71 0.51
C CYS A 242 2.63 16.73 0.01
N GLN A 243 1.75 17.20 0.90
CA GLN A 243 0.71 18.18 0.58
C GLN A 243 1.32 19.51 0.10
N ARG A 244 2.35 20.02 0.80
CA ARG A 244 2.99 21.29 0.46
C ARG A 244 3.72 21.26 -0.88
N ILE A 245 4.44 20.18 -1.20
CA ILE A 245 5.16 20.07 -2.49
C ILE A 245 4.20 19.98 -3.68
N SER A 246 3.02 19.39 -3.47
CA SER A 246 2.00 19.26 -4.52
C SER A 246 0.95 20.39 -4.50
N ASP A 247 1.16 21.46 -3.74
CA ASP A 247 0.24 22.59 -3.66
C ASP A 247 0.05 23.26 -5.02
N ASP A 248 -1.16 23.72 -5.31
CA ASP A 248 -1.51 24.41 -6.55
C ASP A 248 -0.61 25.62 -6.82
N LYS A 249 -0.18 26.32 -5.78
CA LYS A 249 0.79 27.43 -5.90
C LYS A 249 2.13 26.97 -6.49
N VAL A 250 2.64 25.83 -6.02
CA VAL A 250 3.88 25.24 -6.51
C VAL A 250 3.70 24.72 -7.94
N LEU A 251 2.57 24.09 -8.23
CA LEU A 251 2.24 23.60 -9.56
C LEU A 251 2.16 24.73 -10.58
N ASN A 252 1.54 25.86 -10.24
CA ASN A 252 1.46 27.05 -11.10
C ASN A 252 2.84 27.61 -11.42
N LEU A 253 3.76 27.63 -10.46
CA LEU A 253 5.15 28.07 -10.69
C LEU A 253 5.93 27.09 -11.57
N LEU A 254 5.74 25.78 -11.39
CA LEU A 254 6.36 24.77 -12.23
C LEU A 254 5.88 24.82 -13.68
N PHE A 255 4.61 25.18 -13.89
CA PHE A 255 4.00 25.28 -15.22
C PHE A 255 4.64 26.38 -16.09
N LEU A 256 5.20 27.43 -15.48
CA LEU A 256 5.85 28.53 -16.20
C LEU A 256 7.16 28.12 -16.90
N TYR A 257 7.79 27.02 -16.51
CA TYR A 257 9.08 26.58 -17.04
C TYR A 257 8.93 25.31 -17.88
N ASP A 258 9.26 25.39 -19.16
CA ASP A 258 9.14 24.26 -20.10
C ASP A 258 9.93 23.01 -19.69
N ASN A 259 11.09 23.19 -19.06
CA ASN A 259 11.94 22.08 -18.62
C ASN A 259 11.37 21.34 -17.41
N TYR A 260 10.38 21.90 -16.70
CA TYR A 260 9.84 21.33 -15.47
C TYR A 260 8.56 20.51 -15.70
N LYS A 261 8.12 20.32 -16.95
CA LYS A 261 6.89 19.59 -17.32
C LYS A 261 6.77 18.21 -16.69
N ALA A 262 7.85 17.43 -16.63
CA ALA A 262 7.83 16.11 -15.97
C ALA A 262 7.58 16.23 -14.46
N THR A 263 8.26 17.15 -13.78
CA THR A 263 8.06 17.38 -12.34
C THR A 263 6.65 17.89 -12.08
N TYR A 264 6.14 18.81 -12.91
CA TYR A 264 4.76 19.28 -12.85
C TYR A 264 3.75 18.13 -12.95
N ASN A 265 3.82 17.31 -14.00
CA ASN A 265 2.87 16.20 -14.19
C ASN A 265 2.93 15.16 -13.05
N TYR A 266 4.14 14.88 -12.54
CA TYR A 266 4.31 13.98 -11.41
C TYR A 266 3.66 14.52 -10.13
N LEU A 267 3.87 15.80 -9.83
CA LEU A 267 3.31 16.45 -8.65
C LEU A 267 1.80 16.72 -8.79
N LEU A 268 1.31 16.99 -9.99
CA LEU A 268 -0.11 17.07 -10.29
C LEU A 268 -0.78 15.71 -10.01
N THR A 269 -0.15 14.62 -10.45
CA THR A 269 -0.64 13.27 -10.12
C THR A 269 -0.67 13.05 -8.60
N LEU A 270 0.36 13.50 -7.87
CA LEU A 270 0.39 13.42 -6.41
C LEU A 270 -0.73 14.26 -5.75
N ASN A 271 -0.98 15.48 -6.23
CA ASN A 271 -2.09 16.32 -5.76
C ASN A 271 -3.43 15.62 -5.97
N LEU A 272 -3.68 15.09 -7.17
CA LEU A 272 -4.90 14.34 -7.48
C LEU A 272 -5.05 13.12 -6.56
N MET A 273 -3.96 12.41 -6.24
CA MET A 273 -3.99 11.28 -5.30
C MET A 273 -4.39 11.71 -3.89
N ILE A 274 -3.84 12.81 -3.39
CA ILE A 274 -4.21 13.39 -2.09
C ILE A 274 -5.69 13.74 -2.09
N THR A 275 -6.16 14.42 -3.14
CA THR A 275 -7.56 14.82 -3.30
C THR A 275 -8.51 13.63 -3.36
N ALA A 276 -8.18 12.60 -4.14
CA ALA A 276 -9.03 11.41 -4.28
C ALA A 276 -9.12 10.58 -2.99
N TYR A 277 -7.98 10.31 -2.34
CA TYR A 277 -7.89 9.28 -1.30
C TYR A 277 -7.84 9.81 0.14
N THR A 278 -7.48 11.08 0.37
CA THR A 278 -7.21 11.58 1.74
C THR A 278 -8.12 12.72 2.19
N LEU A 279 -8.49 13.63 1.30
CA LEU A 279 -9.34 14.77 1.68
C LEU A 279 -10.74 14.28 2.03
N PRO A 280 -11.38 14.71 3.13
CA PRO A 280 -12.73 14.26 3.51
C PRO A 280 -13.84 14.97 2.71
N ASN A 281 -13.60 16.19 2.22
CA ASN A 281 -14.64 17.08 1.68
C ASN A 281 -14.88 16.97 0.16
N VAL A 282 -14.43 15.89 -0.47
CA VAL A 282 -14.57 15.68 -1.92
C VAL A 282 -15.79 14.81 -2.21
N SER A 283 -16.59 15.21 -3.20
CA SER A 283 -17.77 14.45 -3.62
C SER A 283 -17.37 13.05 -4.13
N LEU A 284 -18.27 12.07 -4.03
CA LEU A 284 -17.99 10.70 -4.46
C LEU A 284 -17.65 10.62 -5.95
N LEU A 285 -18.38 11.37 -6.79
CA LEU A 285 -18.16 11.40 -8.23
C LEU A 285 -16.79 11.97 -8.57
N ASP A 286 -16.40 13.08 -7.93
CA ASP A 286 -15.09 13.70 -8.15
C ASP A 286 -13.96 12.77 -7.71
N ARG A 287 -14.12 12.07 -6.57
CA ARG A 287 -13.13 11.06 -6.12
C ARG A 287 -12.94 9.97 -7.15
N ILE A 288 -14.03 9.42 -7.69
CA ILE A 288 -13.98 8.38 -8.72
C ILE A 288 -13.29 8.94 -9.97
N TYR A 289 -13.67 10.14 -10.40
CA TYR A 289 -13.06 10.81 -11.55
C TYR A 289 -11.54 11.00 -11.40
N TYR A 290 -11.09 11.56 -10.27
CA TYR A 290 -9.66 11.74 -9.99
C TYR A 290 -8.93 10.40 -9.86
N ALA A 291 -9.51 9.40 -9.20
CA ALA A 291 -8.95 8.05 -9.11
C ALA A 291 -8.74 7.43 -10.49
N TRP A 292 -9.67 7.62 -11.43
CA TRP A 292 -9.54 7.16 -12.80
C TRP A 292 -8.43 7.87 -13.55
N ILE A 293 -8.32 9.20 -13.44
CA ILE A 293 -7.23 9.97 -14.06
C ILE A 293 -5.87 9.43 -13.60
N ILE A 294 -5.69 9.25 -12.29
CA ILE A 294 -4.45 8.73 -11.70
C ILE A 294 -4.16 7.33 -12.26
N LEU A 295 -5.16 6.43 -12.26
CA LEU A 295 -4.98 5.07 -12.75
C LEU A 295 -4.56 5.03 -14.22
N PHE A 296 -5.22 5.80 -15.08
CA PHE A 296 -4.89 5.85 -16.50
C PHE A 296 -3.51 6.46 -16.74
N TYR A 297 -3.20 7.55 -16.07
CA TYR A 297 -1.90 8.19 -16.17
C TYR A 297 -0.77 7.24 -15.78
N VAL A 298 -0.89 6.57 -14.63
CA VAL A 298 0.13 5.61 -14.16
C VAL A 298 0.23 4.40 -15.09
N ARG A 299 -0.89 3.87 -15.59
CA ARG A 299 -0.87 2.75 -16.55
C ARG A 299 -0.16 3.12 -17.85
N LEU A 300 -0.50 4.27 -18.45
CA LEU A 300 0.14 4.77 -19.65
C LEU A 300 1.63 4.99 -19.44
N TRP A 301 2.01 5.57 -18.29
CA TRP A 301 3.41 5.78 -17.94
C TRP A 301 4.16 4.45 -17.76
N CYS A 302 3.57 3.46 -17.11
CA CYS A 302 4.16 2.12 -16.98
C CYS A 302 4.33 1.42 -18.34
N ILE A 303 3.33 1.50 -19.23
CA ILE A 303 3.42 0.96 -20.59
C ILE A 303 4.55 1.63 -21.36
N TRP A 304 4.64 2.96 -21.29
CA TRP A 304 5.70 3.72 -21.94
C TRP A 304 7.09 3.30 -21.42
N LEU A 305 7.27 3.17 -20.10
CA LEU A 305 8.51 2.68 -19.50
C LEU A 305 8.88 1.26 -19.96
N TYR A 306 7.88 0.39 -20.10
CA TYR A 306 8.10 -0.98 -20.60
C TYR A 306 8.52 -0.99 -22.07
N VAL A 307 7.81 -0.25 -22.93
CA VAL A 307 8.12 -0.17 -24.37
C VAL A 307 9.49 0.45 -24.60
N THR A 308 9.80 1.56 -23.93
CA THR A 308 11.10 2.23 -24.05
C THR A 308 12.25 1.34 -23.58
N LYS A 309 12.09 0.62 -22.47
CA LYS A 309 13.09 -0.34 -22.00
C LYS A 309 13.30 -1.49 -23.01
N LYS A 310 12.22 -1.99 -23.62
CA LYS A 310 12.31 -3.04 -24.64
C LYS A 310 13.04 -2.55 -25.89
N ILE A 311 12.76 -1.33 -26.35
CA ILE A 311 13.45 -0.71 -27.49
C ILE A 311 14.94 -0.52 -27.18
N GLN A 312 15.28 0.00 -26.00
CA GLN A 312 16.68 0.19 -25.59
C GLN A 312 17.43 -1.15 -25.53
N ASN A 313 16.80 -2.21 -25.02
CA ASN A 313 17.40 -3.53 -24.96
C ASN A 313 17.66 -4.10 -26.38
N HIS A 314 16.71 -3.98 -27.30
CA HIS A 314 16.91 -4.41 -28.69
C HIS A 314 18.04 -3.62 -29.38
N GLN A 315 18.10 -2.30 -29.22
CA GLN A 315 19.17 -1.47 -29.76
C GLN A 315 20.56 -1.85 -29.19
N LEU A 316 20.63 -2.20 -27.89
CA LEU A 316 21.85 -2.68 -27.24
C LEU A 316 22.29 -4.05 -27.77
N GLU A 317 21.36 -4.95 -28.06
CA GLU A 317 21.66 -6.25 -28.68
C GLU A 317 22.17 -6.10 -30.11
N ASP A 318 21.56 -5.23 -30.91
CA ASP A 318 22.00 -4.92 -32.27
C ASP A 318 23.40 -4.29 -32.29
N LEU A 319 23.70 -3.38 -31.35
CA LEU A 319 25.03 -2.79 -31.19
C LEU A 319 26.09 -3.83 -30.78
N LYS A 320 25.73 -4.79 -29.90
CA LYS A 320 26.61 -5.90 -29.53
C LYS A 320 26.87 -6.84 -30.70
N GLN A 321 25.87 -7.12 -31.53
CA GLN A 321 26.03 -7.93 -32.75
C GLN A 321 26.91 -7.23 -33.79
N LYS A 322 26.72 -5.91 -34.01
CA LYS A 322 27.58 -5.11 -34.89
C LYS A 322 29.04 -5.09 -34.40
N LYS A 323 29.27 -4.88 -33.10
CA LYS A 323 30.63 -4.96 -32.52
C LYS A 323 31.26 -6.34 -32.67
N ARG A 324 30.51 -7.43 -32.48
CA ARG A 324 31.00 -8.80 -32.70
C ARG A 324 31.39 -9.06 -34.16
N LYS A 325 30.60 -8.58 -35.12
CA LYS A 325 30.94 -8.67 -36.55
C LYS A 325 32.20 -7.90 -36.91
N ILE A 326 32.38 -6.69 -36.34
CA ILE A 326 33.59 -5.88 -36.55
C ILE A 326 34.82 -6.57 -35.95
N ILE A 327 34.71 -7.16 -34.76
CA ILE A 327 35.82 -7.91 -34.14
C ILE A 327 36.17 -9.16 -34.95
N LEU A 328 35.18 -9.89 -35.48
CA LEU A 328 35.40 -11.03 -36.37
C LEU A 328 36.09 -10.62 -37.68
N LEU A 329 35.71 -9.48 -38.26
CA LEU A 329 36.37 -8.94 -39.46
C LEU A 329 37.82 -8.50 -39.19
N LEU A 330 38.11 -7.95 -38.00
CA LEU A 330 39.46 -7.54 -37.59
C LEU A 330 40.38 -8.71 -37.21
N LEU A 331 39.83 -9.91 -36.95
CA LEU A 331 40.59 -11.14 -36.66
C LEU A 331 40.86 -11.99 -37.91
N MET A 332 40.28 -11.64 -39.06
CA MET A 332 40.45 -12.33 -40.35
C MET A 332 41.40 -11.60 -41.32
N HIS A 333 42.00 -10.49 -40.89
CA HIS A 333 43.14 -9.81 -41.50
C HIS A 333 44.32 -9.87 -40.52
#